data_AF-A0A067LU47-F1
#
_entry.id   AF-A0A067LU47-F1
#
_cell.length_a   1.000
_cell.length_b   1.000
_cell.length_c   1.000
_cell.angle_alpha   90.00
_cell.angle_beta   90.00
_cell.angle_gamma   90.00
#
_symmetry.space_group_name_H-M   'P 1'
#
loop_
_entity.id
_entity.type
_entity.pdbx_description
1 polymer ?
#
loop_
_entity_poly.entity_id
_entity_poly.type
_entity_poly.pdbx_seq_one_letter_code
_entity_poly.pdbx_strand_id
1 'polypeptide(L)'
;MAQNDIMEPIPTESAHWLANPAHHKGATASLCLSLPPQLRAAILKSGTLFLEGRSHLVWSFTVPKTLPNQCCKCWKLGHSEAWCHKATPVCGVCAASHPISHHQAVAPNAPHLCTLCKGTHPSWTHWCVDWHIQLMAQLPLKKPTPAKKRAGKVPPQPPLP
;
A
#
# COMPACT_ATOMS: atom_id res chain seq x y z
N MET A 1 -9.85 -34.48 12.17
CA MET A 1 -9.72 -33.16 11.48
C MET A 1 -8.90 -32.28 12.40
N ALA A 2 -7.72 -31.82 11.97
CA ALA A 2 -6.86 -30.99 12.82
C ALA A 2 -7.44 -29.57 12.86
N GLN A 3 -7.98 -29.20 14.02
CA GLN A 3 -8.45 -27.85 14.29
C GLN A 3 -7.23 -26.94 14.33
N ASN A 4 -7.22 -25.88 13.52
CA ASN A 4 -6.23 -24.82 13.67
C ASN A 4 -6.63 -24.03 14.93
N ASP A 5 -6.41 -24.62 16.10
CA ASP A 5 -6.62 -23.97 17.37
C ASP A 5 -5.58 -22.86 17.49
N ILE A 6 -5.99 -21.67 17.06
CA ILE A 6 -5.37 -20.41 17.44
C ILE A 6 -5.66 -20.28 18.94
N MET A 7 -4.86 -20.96 19.76
CA MET A 7 -5.04 -20.98 21.22
C MET A 7 -4.68 -19.63 21.84
N GLU A 8 -3.97 -18.77 21.10
CA GLU A 8 -3.65 -17.41 21.53
C GLU A 8 -4.34 -16.37 20.65
N PRO A 9 -5.06 -15.40 21.26
CA PRO A 9 -5.69 -14.32 20.52
C PRO A 9 -4.65 -13.57 19.68
N ILE A 10 -4.99 -13.28 18.43
CA ILE A 10 -4.16 -12.43 17.57
C ILE A 10 -4.00 -11.07 18.27
N PRO A 11 -2.76 -10.61 18.56
CA PRO A 11 -2.55 -9.36 19.27
C PRO A 11 -3.23 -8.20 18.55
N THR A 12 -3.99 -7.37 19.26
CA THR A 12 -4.80 -6.29 18.66
C THR A 12 -3.95 -5.27 17.89
N GLU A 13 -2.69 -5.11 18.29
CA GLU A 13 -1.65 -4.30 17.65
C GLU A 13 -1.22 -4.78 16.26
N SER A 14 -1.70 -5.93 15.80
CA SER A 14 -1.47 -6.47 14.46
C SER A 14 -2.62 -6.18 13.47
N ALA A 15 -3.70 -5.52 13.92
CA ALA A 15 -4.87 -5.22 13.11
C ALA A 15 -4.95 -3.73 12.74
N HIS A 16 -5.04 -3.43 11.45
CA HIS A 16 -5.08 -2.06 10.93
C HIS A 16 -6.18 -1.90 9.89
N TRP A 17 -7.00 -0.86 10.04
CA TRP A 17 -7.95 -0.48 9.00
C TRP A 17 -7.22 0.13 7.81
N LEU A 18 -7.42 -0.42 6.60
CA LEU A 18 -6.85 0.11 5.36
C LEU A 18 -7.56 1.38 4.89
N ALA A 19 -8.80 1.60 5.33
CA ALA A 19 -9.58 2.81 5.08
C ALA A 19 -10.27 3.23 6.38
N ASN A 20 -10.44 4.54 6.62
CA ASN A 20 -11.13 5.02 7.80
C ASN A 20 -12.60 4.57 7.76
N PRO A 21 -13.04 3.66 8.66
CA PRO A 21 -14.41 3.13 8.62
C PRO A 21 -15.46 4.22 8.87
N ALA A 22 -15.12 5.27 9.63
CA ALA A 22 -16.02 6.40 9.89
C ALA A 22 -16.29 7.24 8.64
N HIS A 23 -15.37 7.28 7.67
CA HIS A 23 -15.51 8.06 6.44
C HIS A 23 -16.35 7.34 5.37
N HIS A 24 -16.54 6.02 5.49
CA HIS A 24 -17.21 5.18 4.49
C HIS A 24 -18.58 4.64 4.91
N LYS A 25 -19.20 5.20 5.96
CA LYS A 25 -20.52 4.80 6.50
C LYS A 25 -20.70 3.27 6.57
N GLY A 26 -19.64 2.55 6.96
CA GLY A 26 -19.68 1.10 7.18
C GLY A 26 -19.82 0.20 5.95
N ALA A 27 -19.85 0.71 4.71
CA ALA A 27 -20.18 -0.11 3.54
C ALA A 27 -19.00 -0.91 2.95
N THR A 28 -17.76 -0.41 3.08
CA THR A 28 -16.55 -1.05 2.53
C THR A 28 -15.31 -0.58 3.28
N ALA A 29 -15.00 -1.21 4.40
CA ALA A 29 -13.72 -1.02 5.07
C ALA A 29 -12.96 -2.36 5.03
N SER A 30 -11.71 -2.31 4.59
CA SER A 30 -10.84 -3.49 4.59
C SER A 30 -9.96 -3.48 5.83
N LEU A 31 -9.85 -4.61 6.50
CA LEU A 31 -8.98 -4.81 7.65
C LEU A 31 -7.72 -5.56 7.19
N CYS A 32 -6.55 -5.06 7.58
CA CYS A 32 -5.27 -5.74 7.39
C CYS A 32 -4.84 -6.36 8.72
N LEU A 33 -4.47 -7.65 8.67
CA LEU A 33 -3.96 -8.39 9.82
C LEU A 33 -2.51 -8.81 9.55
N SER A 34 -1.60 -8.39 10.40
CA SER A 34 -0.19 -8.80 10.42
C SER A 34 -0.06 -10.12 11.18
N LEU A 35 0.04 -11.24 10.45
CA LEU A 35 0.06 -12.58 11.05
C LEU A 35 1.49 -13.16 11.07
N PRO A 36 1.87 -13.91 12.12
CA PRO A 36 3.10 -14.69 12.13
C PRO A 36 3.19 -15.63 10.90
N PRO A 37 4.39 -15.87 10.33
CA PRO A 37 4.53 -16.69 9.12
C PRO A 37 3.91 -18.08 9.23
N GLN A 38 4.03 -18.70 10.42
CA GLN A 38 3.50 -20.02 10.72
C GLN A 38 1.96 -20.03 10.67
N LEU A 39 1.34 -19.05 11.33
CA LEU A 39 -0.11 -18.89 11.36
C LEU A 39 -0.66 -18.56 9.97
N ARG A 40 0.02 -17.68 9.23
CA ARG A 40 -0.33 -17.37 7.85
C ARG A 40 -0.32 -18.62 6.96
N ALA A 41 0.69 -19.47 7.09
CA ALA A 41 0.77 -20.72 6.34
C ALA A 41 -0.36 -21.69 6.70
N ALA A 42 -0.71 -21.81 7.99
CA ALA A 42 -1.81 -22.66 8.46
C ALA A 42 -3.18 -22.18 7.94
N ILE A 43 -3.44 -20.87 7.96
CA ILE A 43 -4.67 -20.27 7.41
C ILE A 43 -4.75 -20.48 5.90
N LEU A 44 -3.66 -20.24 5.17
CA LEU A 44 -3.64 -20.45 3.72
C LEU A 44 -3.81 -21.93 3.35
N LYS A 45 -3.27 -22.86 4.15
CA LYS A 45 -3.44 -24.30 3.95
C LYS A 45 -4.86 -24.77 4.24
N SER A 46 -5.51 -24.21 5.26
CA SER A 46 -6.89 -24.55 5.63
C SER A 46 -7.96 -23.79 4.83
N GLY A 47 -7.58 -22.69 4.16
CA GLY A 47 -8.48 -21.82 3.42
C GLY A 47 -9.51 -21.10 4.29
N THR A 48 -9.35 -21.11 5.62
CA THR A 48 -10.33 -20.59 6.57
C THR A 48 -9.66 -19.82 7.70
N LEU A 49 -10.20 -18.65 8.03
CA LEU A 49 -9.83 -17.83 9.19
C LEU A 49 -11.02 -17.77 10.15
N PHE A 50 -10.79 -18.06 11.42
CA PHE A 50 -11.81 -17.89 12.46
C PHE A 50 -11.63 -16.54 13.17
N LEU A 51 -12.68 -15.71 13.17
CA LEU A 51 -12.72 -14.43 13.89
C LEU A 51 -14.02 -14.38 14.70
N GLU A 52 -13.92 -14.09 16.00
CA GLU A 52 -15.08 -14.01 16.91
C GLU A 52 -16.02 -15.23 16.82
N GLY A 53 -15.44 -16.44 16.69
CA GLY A 53 -16.19 -17.69 16.57
C GLY A 53 -16.85 -17.94 15.20
N ARG A 54 -16.62 -17.07 14.20
CA ARG A 54 -17.14 -17.21 12.84
C ARG A 54 -16.03 -17.60 11.87
N SER A 55 -16.31 -18.55 10.99
CA SER A 55 -15.40 -18.96 9.92
C SER A 55 -15.53 -18.06 8.70
N HIS A 56 -14.40 -17.57 8.20
CA HIS A 56 -14.30 -16.75 6.99
C HIS A 56 -13.45 -17.49 5.96
N LEU A 57 -13.92 -17.56 4.72
CA LEU A 57 -13.13 -18.12 3.62
C LEU A 57 -11.96 -17.21 3.29
N VAL A 58 -10.79 -17.81 3.07
CA VAL A 58 -9.54 -17.12 2.78
C VAL A 58 -9.02 -17.55 1.43
N TRP A 59 -8.74 -16.57 0.57
CA TRP A 59 -8.09 -16.80 -0.71
C TRP A 59 -6.74 -16.08 -0.76
N SER A 60 -5.76 -16.73 -1.38
CA SER A 60 -4.49 -16.09 -1.72
C SER A 60 -4.66 -15.24 -2.97
N PHE A 61 -4.46 -13.94 -2.85
CA PHE A 61 -4.36 -13.05 -4.01
C PHE A 61 -2.90 -12.92 -4.43
N THR A 62 -2.57 -13.44 -5.61
CA THR A 62 -1.28 -13.16 -6.26
C THR A 62 -1.47 -11.99 -7.22
N VAL A 63 -1.43 -10.77 -6.69
CA VAL A 63 -1.33 -9.59 -7.55
C VAL A 63 0.08 -9.60 -8.17
N PRO A 64 0.25 -9.45 -9.50
CA PRO A 64 1.57 -9.21 -10.07
C PRO A 64 2.17 -8.03 -9.32
N LYS A 65 3.37 -8.20 -8.74
CA LYS A 65 4.08 -7.11 -8.05
C LYS A 65 4.40 -6.02 -9.06
N THR A 66 3.46 -5.11 -9.33
CA THR A 66 3.84 -3.76 -9.73
C THR A 66 4.50 -3.19 -8.50
N LEU A 67 5.84 -3.06 -8.55
CA LEU A 67 6.59 -2.34 -7.53
C LEU A 67 5.87 -1.00 -7.37
N PRO A 68 5.19 -0.75 -6.25
CA PRO A 68 4.44 0.48 -6.13
C PRO A 68 5.45 1.63 -6.19
N ASN A 69 5.14 2.67 -6.96
CA ASN A 69 5.94 3.87 -6.96
C ASN A 69 5.87 4.47 -5.54
N GLN A 70 6.91 4.22 -4.73
CA GLN A 70 7.12 4.97 -3.51
C GLN A 70 7.60 6.35 -3.93
N CYS A 71 6.87 7.38 -3.54
CA CYS A 71 7.19 8.75 -3.92
C CYS A 71 8.51 9.18 -3.25
N CYS A 72 9.55 9.53 -4.01
CA CYS A 72 10.83 10.00 -3.42
C CYS A 72 10.72 11.36 -2.70
N LYS A 73 9.63 12.12 -2.94
CA LYS A 73 9.39 13.43 -2.31
C LYS A 73 8.77 13.33 -0.93
N CYS A 74 7.85 12.39 -0.71
CA CYS A 74 7.12 12.25 0.56
C CYS A 74 7.21 10.86 1.19
N TRP A 75 7.79 9.89 0.48
CA TRP A 75 8.01 8.49 0.84
C TRP A 75 6.74 7.67 1.11
N LYS A 76 5.57 8.22 0.73
CA LYS A 76 4.30 7.49 0.72
C LYS A 76 4.13 6.71 -0.58
N LEU A 77 3.32 5.68 -0.50
CA LEU A 77 2.92 4.85 -1.62
C LEU A 77 1.64 5.41 -2.27
N GLY A 78 1.40 5.09 -3.54
CA GLY A 78 0.14 5.39 -4.24
C GLY A 78 0.21 6.52 -5.27
N HIS A 79 1.35 7.19 -5.41
CA HIS A 79 1.57 8.22 -6.42
C HIS A 79 3.06 8.33 -6.74
N SER A 80 3.40 8.78 -7.96
CA SER A 80 4.77 9.12 -8.30
C SER A 80 5.13 10.54 -7.84
N GLU A 81 6.41 10.87 -7.85
CA GLU A 81 6.92 12.20 -7.49
C GLU A 81 6.28 13.33 -8.31
N ALA A 82 6.02 13.10 -9.61
CA ALA A 82 5.37 14.07 -10.50
C ALA A 82 3.93 14.45 -10.06
N TRP A 83 3.24 13.55 -9.35
CA TRP A 83 1.88 13.75 -8.85
C TRP A 83 1.84 14.05 -7.35
N CYS A 84 3.00 14.34 -6.74
CA CYS A 84 3.08 14.62 -5.31
C CYS A 84 2.74 16.08 -5.00
N HIS A 85 1.70 16.29 -4.20
CA HIS A 85 1.27 17.63 -3.77
C HIS A 85 2.13 18.25 -2.64
N LYS A 86 3.12 17.53 -2.09
CA LYS A 86 4.02 18.12 -1.10
C LYS A 86 4.88 19.19 -1.76
N ALA A 87 4.89 20.41 -1.23
CA ALA A 87 5.76 21.49 -1.73
C ALA A 87 7.24 21.18 -1.43
N THR A 88 7.55 20.98 -0.14
CA THR A 88 8.91 20.66 0.33
C THR A 88 9.12 19.14 0.41
N PRO A 89 10.23 18.62 -0.14
CA PRO A 89 10.59 17.21 0.03
C PRO A 89 10.91 16.89 1.49
N VAL A 90 10.68 15.62 1.85
CA VAL A 90 11.03 15.07 3.16
C VAL A 90 12.19 14.10 3.00
N CYS A 91 13.14 14.15 3.92
CA CYS A 91 14.30 13.28 3.90
C CYS A 91 13.88 11.84 4.23
N GLY A 92 14.25 10.88 3.38
CA GLY A 92 13.98 9.46 3.65
C GLY A 92 14.82 8.88 4.79
N VAL A 93 15.87 9.59 5.21
CA VAL A 93 16.76 9.16 6.29
C VAL A 93 16.22 9.62 7.63
N CYS A 94 16.04 10.93 7.83
CA CYS A 94 15.71 11.51 9.15
C CYS A 94 14.32 12.17 9.22
N ALA A 95 13.49 12.02 8.19
CA ALA A 95 12.15 12.63 8.08
C ALA A 95 12.07 14.16 8.22
N ALA A 96 13.20 14.87 8.15
CA ALA A 96 13.26 16.34 8.15
C ALA A 96 12.93 16.95 6.77
N SER A 97 12.64 18.25 6.75
CA SER A 97 12.21 18.99 5.54
C SER A 97 13.38 19.36 4.61
N HIS A 98 14.06 18.35 4.07
CA HIS A 98 15.08 18.52 3.04
C HIS A 98 15.12 17.27 2.14
N PRO A 99 15.61 17.36 0.89
CA PRO A 99 15.78 16.18 0.05
C PRO A 99 16.87 15.26 0.62
N ILE A 100 16.78 13.96 0.30
CA ILE A 100 17.75 12.96 0.76
C ILE A 100 19.18 13.27 0.30
N SER A 101 19.34 13.87 -0.88
CA SER A 101 20.63 14.28 -1.43
C SER A 101 21.37 15.31 -0.55
N HIS A 102 20.66 16.11 0.24
CA HIS A 102 21.25 17.12 1.12
C HIS A 102 21.52 16.59 2.54
N HIS A 103 21.21 15.33 2.82
CA HIS A 103 21.29 14.80 4.18
C HIS A 103 22.69 14.88 4.79
N GLN A 104 23.72 14.50 4.03
CA GLN A 104 25.10 14.55 4.51
C GLN A 104 25.58 15.97 4.84
N ALA A 105 25.04 16.99 4.16
CA ALA A 105 25.42 18.37 4.40
C ALA A 105 24.66 19.00 5.58
N VAL A 106 23.37 18.67 5.74
CA VAL A 106 22.49 19.36 6.69
C VAL A 106 22.34 18.60 8.01
N ALA A 107 22.40 17.27 7.97
CA ALA A 107 22.05 16.42 9.10
C ALA A 107 22.82 15.08 9.13
N PRO A 108 24.16 15.05 8.97
CA PRO A 108 24.93 13.80 8.83
C PRO A 108 24.80 12.84 10.03
N ASN A 109 24.54 13.38 11.22
CA ASN A 109 24.42 12.62 12.47
C ASN A 109 22.97 12.45 12.93
N ALA A 110 21.97 12.85 12.13
CA ALA A 110 20.58 12.71 12.53
C ALA A 110 20.16 11.23 12.52
N PRO A 111 19.35 10.78 13.49
CA PRO A 111 18.90 9.41 13.56
C PRO A 111 18.04 9.05 12.35
N HIS A 112 18.07 7.76 11.99
CA HIS A 112 17.14 7.23 11.01
C HIS A 112 15.72 7.29 11.55
N LEU A 113 14.81 7.89 10.80
CA LEU A 113 13.43 8.09 11.16
C LEU A 113 12.52 7.87 9.95
N CYS A 114 11.55 6.98 10.13
CA CYS A 114 10.62 6.64 9.06
C CYS A 114 9.56 7.74 8.94
N THR A 115 9.33 8.22 7.72
CA THR A 115 8.26 9.20 7.45
C THR A 115 6.86 8.63 7.63
N LEU A 116 6.70 7.31 7.52
CA LEU A 116 5.42 6.60 7.64
C LEU A 116 5.10 6.29 9.11
N CYS A 117 5.88 5.42 9.75
CA CYS A 117 5.61 4.93 11.11
C CYS A 117 6.29 5.73 12.22
N LYS A 118 7.20 6.66 11.89
CA LYS A 118 8.05 7.38 12.86
C LYS A 118 8.98 6.47 13.70
N GLY A 119 9.21 5.25 13.25
CA GLY A 119 10.18 4.31 13.83
C GLY A 119 11.63 4.62 13.45
N THR A 120 12.57 4.00 14.16
CA THR A 120 14.02 4.23 14.04
C THR A 120 14.63 3.48 12.86
N HIS A 121 14.16 3.77 11.65
CA HIS A 121 14.67 3.19 10.41
C HIS A 121 14.38 4.13 9.22
N PRO A 122 15.11 4.02 8.10
CA PRO A 122 14.83 4.83 6.92
C PRO A 122 13.48 4.51 6.26
N SER A 123 12.93 5.44 5.47
CA SER A 123 11.59 5.28 4.87
C SER A 123 11.47 4.24 3.75
N TRP A 124 12.58 3.80 3.15
CA TRP A 124 12.59 2.80 2.06
C TRP A 124 12.68 1.36 2.56
N THR A 125 12.68 1.14 3.87
CA THR A 125 12.80 -0.20 4.42
C THR A 125 11.52 -1.00 4.26
N HIS A 126 11.61 -2.18 3.63
CA HIS A 126 10.45 -3.02 3.34
C HIS A 126 9.86 -3.73 4.57
N TRP A 127 10.55 -3.76 5.71
CA TRP A 127 10.06 -4.37 6.96
C TRP A 127 9.21 -3.41 7.81
N CYS A 128 8.98 -2.19 7.32
CA CYS A 128 8.06 -1.24 7.95
C CYS A 128 6.60 -1.72 7.79
N VAL A 129 5.90 -1.90 8.91
CA VAL A 129 4.49 -2.34 8.92
C VAL A 129 3.61 -1.33 8.18
N ASP A 130 3.77 -0.02 8.41
CA ASP A 130 3.00 1.02 7.72
C ASP A 130 3.28 1.08 6.21
N TRP A 131 4.50 0.74 5.78
CA TRP A 131 4.81 0.58 4.36
C TRP A 131 4.02 -0.58 3.77
N HIS A 132 3.98 -1.73 4.47
CA HIS A 132 3.17 -2.87 4.07
C HIS A 132 1.67 -2.55 4.04
N ILE A 133 1.15 -1.85 5.05
CA ILE A 133 -0.24 -1.40 5.09
C ILE A 133 -0.56 -0.54 3.87
N GLN A 134 0.27 0.46 3.56
CA GLN A 134 0.04 1.30 2.38
C GLN A 134 0.21 0.54 1.06
N LEU A 135 1.11 -0.44 0.99
CA LEU A 135 1.25 -1.32 -0.17
C LEU A 135 -0.03 -2.13 -0.38
N MET A 136 -0.60 -2.72 0.69
CA MET A 136 -1.83 -3.50 0.63
C MET A 136 -3.07 -2.65 0.38
N ALA A 137 -3.05 -1.38 0.81
CA ALA A 137 -4.10 -0.40 0.51
C ALA A 137 -4.13 0.00 -0.97
N GLN A 138 -3.08 -0.27 -1.74
CA GLN A 138 -3.11 -0.05 -3.18
C GLN A 138 -4.00 -1.11 -3.85
N LEU A 139 -5.20 -0.67 -4.25
CA LEU A 139 -6.06 -1.47 -5.10
C LEU A 139 -5.27 -1.87 -6.36
N PRO A 140 -5.44 -3.11 -6.87
CA PRO A 140 -4.92 -3.47 -8.18
C PRO A 140 -5.35 -2.41 -9.18
N LEU A 141 -4.38 -1.79 -9.87
CA LEU A 141 -4.67 -0.81 -10.90
C LEU A 141 -5.68 -1.46 -11.85
N LYS A 142 -6.87 -0.85 -11.98
CA LYS A 142 -7.85 -1.28 -12.98
C LYS A 142 -7.10 -1.31 -14.30
N LYS A 143 -7.12 -2.47 -14.98
CA LYS A 143 -6.53 -2.60 -16.32
C LYS A 143 -7.00 -1.40 -17.14
N PRO A 144 -6.11 -0.68 -17.84
CA PRO A 144 -6.54 0.43 -18.66
C PRO A 144 -7.62 -0.09 -19.61
N THR A 145 -8.81 0.51 -19.54
CA THR A 145 -9.86 0.26 -20.52
C THR A 145 -9.24 0.53 -21.89
N PRO A 146 -9.30 -0.40 -22.87
CA PRO A 146 -8.74 -0.16 -24.18
C PRO A 146 -9.33 1.16 -24.71
N ALA A 147 -8.44 2.10 -25.05
CA ALA A 147 -8.83 3.39 -25.59
C ALA A 147 -9.75 3.14 -26.79
N LYS A 148 -10.99 3.63 -26.72
CA LYS A 148 -11.84 3.74 -27.91
C LYS A 148 -11.05 4.55 -28.93
N LYS A 149 -10.58 3.90 -30.00
CA LYS A 149 -10.03 4.60 -31.16
C LYS A 149 -11.07 5.63 -31.57
N ARG A 150 -10.73 6.92 -31.46
CA ARG A 150 -11.55 7.98 -32.06
C ARG A 150 -11.58 7.68 -33.56
N ALA A 151 -12.74 7.36 -34.11
CA ALA A 151 -12.94 7.31 -35.54
C ALA A 151 -12.53 8.68 -36.08
N GLY A 152 -11.49 8.71 -36.93
CA GLY A 152 -11.07 9.92 -37.61
C GLY A 152 -12.25 10.46 -38.41
N LYS A 153 -12.55 11.75 -38.26
CA LYS A 153 -13.43 12.45 -39.19
C LYS A 153 -12.76 12.38 -40.57
N VAL A 154 -13.39 11.67 -41.50
CA VAL A 154 -13.05 11.76 -42.92
C VAL A 154 -13.24 13.22 -43.36
N PRO A 155 -12.25 13.87 -43.98
CA PRO A 155 -12.43 15.22 -44.52
C PRO A 155 -13.47 15.20 -45.66
N PRO A 156 -14.31 16.24 -45.81
CA PRO A 156 -15.25 16.29 -46.93
C PRO A 156 -14.49 16.35 -48.26
N GLN A 157 -14.86 15.48 -49.20
CA GLN A 157 -14.36 15.54 -50.57
C GLN A 157 -14.86 16.81 -51.28
N PRO A 158 -14.03 17.47 -52.09
CA PRO A 158 -14.49 18.57 -52.93
C PRO A 158 -15.39 18.06 -54.07
N PRO A 159 -16.33 18.87 -54.58
CA PRO A 159 -17.19 18.48 -55.68
C PRO A 159 -16.38 18.34 -56.97
N LEU A 160 -16.65 17.26 -57.72
CA LEU A 160 -16.17 17.07 -59.09
C LEU A 160 -16.99 17.96 -60.05
N PRO A 161 -16.38 18.43 -61.17
CA PRO A 161 -16.97 19.38 -62.11
C PRO A 161 -18.13 18.83 -62.93
#